data_AF-A0A261KWQ7-F1
#
_entry.id   AF-A0A261KWQ7-F1
#
_cell.length_a   1.000
_cell.length_b   1.000
_cell.length_c   1.000
_cell.angle_alpha   90.00
_cell.angle_beta   90.00
_cell.angle_gamma   90.00
#
_symmetry.space_group_name_H-M   'P 1'
#
loop_
_entity.id
_entity.type
_entity.pdbx_description
1 polymer ?
#
loop_
_entity_poly.entity_id
_entity_poly.type
_entity_poly.pdbx_seq_one_letter_code
_entity_poly.pdbx_strand_id
1 'polypeptide(L)' 'MNKNLIWLFVILAIVFVTTGDSLEFMPEPLQNASLESRKFVVGLWPSWLKPKNTNERTEEALEKFESPGETE' A
#
# COMPACT_ATOMS: atom_id res chain seq x y z
N MET A 1 -21.30 2.84 -27.05
CA MET A 1 -20.30 1.96 -26.40
C MET A 1 -20.35 0.60 -27.08
N ASN A 2 -19.26 0.16 -27.70
CA ASN A 2 -19.28 -1.08 -28.49
C ASN A 2 -19.42 -2.28 -27.55
N LYS A 3 -20.37 -3.19 -27.84
CA LYS A 3 -20.66 -4.37 -27.00
C LYS A 3 -19.42 -5.25 -26.78
N ASN A 4 -18.52 -5.30 -27.76
CA ASN A 4 -17.24 -6.01 -27.68
C ASN A 4 -16.27 -5.36 -26.67
N LEU A 5 -16.31 -4.03 -26.52
CA LEU A 5 -15.47 -3.30 -25.58
C LEU A 5 -15.93 -3.55 -24.13
N ILE A 6 -17.25 -3.62 -23.91
CA ILE A 6 -17.83 -3.94 -22.60
C ILE A 6 -17.40 -5.35 -22.18
N TRP A 7 -17.50 -6.33 -23.09
CA TRP A 7 -17.06 -7.70 -22.84
C TRP A 7 -15.55 -7.79 -22.56
N LEU A 8 -14.74 -6.99 -23.25
CA LEU A 8 -13.29 -6.91 -22.98
C LEU A 8 -13.01 -6.41 -21.55
N PHE A 9 -13.70 -5.36 -21.10
CA PHE A 9 -13.56 -4.87 -19.72
C PHE A 9 -14.04 -5.87 -18.67
N VAL A 10 -15.11 -6.61 -18.95
CA VAL A 10 -15.61 -7.67 -18.05
C VAL A 10 -14.58 -8.80 -17.94
N ILE A 11 -14.00 -9.24 -19.05
CA ILE A 11 -12.94 -10.27 -19.04
C ILE A 11 -11.70 -9.77 -18.29
N LEU A 12 -11.29 -8.53 -18.54
CA LEU A 12 -10.15 -7.91 -17.85
C LEU A 12 -10.39 -7.84 -16.33
N ALA A 13 -11.60 -7.46 -15.91
CA ALA A 13 -11.98 -7.41 -14.50
C ALA A 13 -11.98 -8.80 -13.85
N ILE A 14 -12.49 -9.81 -14.54
CA ILE A 14 -12.46 -11.20 -14.04
C ILE A 14 -11.02 -11.67 -13.86
N VAL A 15 -10.17 -11.50 -14.88
CA VAL A 15 -8.74 -11.84 -14.80
C VAL A 15 -8.07 -11.08 -13.66
N PHE A 16 -8.32 -9.77 -13.54
CA PHE A 16 -7.76 -8.94 -12.47
C PHE A 16 -8.16 -9.43 -11.07
N VAL A 17 -9.42 -9.80 -10.85
CA VAL A 17 -9.89 -10.30 -9.54
C VAL A 17 -9.34 -11.70 -9.26
N THR A 18 -9.36 -12.61 -10.25
CA THR A 18 -8.87 -13.99 -10.07
C THR A 18 -7.35 -14.06 -9.91
N THR A 19 -6.61 -13.21 -10.62
CA THR A 19 -5.15 -13.11 -10.49
C THR A 19 -4.76 -12.24 -9.30
N GLY A 20 -5.59 -11.29 -8.90
CA GLY A 20 -5.41 -10.47 -7.70
C GLY A 20 -5.32 -11.30 -6.43
N ASP A 21 -6.12 -12.37 -6.32
CA ASP A 21 -6.05 -13.34 -5.21
C ASP A 21 -4.73 -14.15 -5.24
N SER A 22 -4.17 -14.40 -6.43
CA SER A 22 -2.83 -15.01 -6.57
C SER A 22 -1.67 -14.04 -6.33
N LEU A 23 -1.95 -12.73 -6.14
CA LEU A 23 -0.98 -11.70 -5.77
C LEU A 23 -0.95 -11.45 -4.25
N GLU A 24 -1.37 -12.42 -3.44
CA GLU A 24 -1.30 -12.39 -1.98
C GLU A 24 0.15 -12.22 -1.45
N PHE A 25 1.14 -12.42 -2.31
CA PHE A 25 2.53 -12.00 -2.12
C PHE A 25 2.96 -11.01 -3.20
N MET A 26 2.47 -9.76 -3.15
CA MET A 26 3.10 -8.70 -3.92
C MET A 26 4.55 -8.54 -3.42
N PRO A 27 5.56 -8.78 -4.27
CA PRO A 27 6.96 -8.70 -3.87
C PRO A 27 7.27 -7.30 -3.35
N GLU A 28 8.15 -7.19 -2.36
CA GLU A 28 8.60 -5.95 -1.71
C GLU A 28 8.66 -4.70 -2.60
N PRO A 29 9.15 -4.72 -3.86
CA PRO A 29 9.13 -3.56 -4.75
C PRO A 29 7.75 -2.90 -4.92
N LEU A 30 6.65 -3.67 -4.96
CA LEU A 30 5.29 -3.13 -5.08
C LEU A 30 4.77 -2.55 -3.76
N GLN A 31 5.12 -3.17 -2.63
CA GLN A 31 4.79 -2.63 -1.31
C GLN A 31 5.52 -1.31 -1.06
N ASN A 32 6.80 -1.24 -1.44
CA ASN A 32 7.63 -0.05 -1.35
C ASN A 32 7.12 1.09 -2.23
N ALA A 33 6.63 0.81 -3.44
CA ALA A 33 6.04 1.83 -4.31
C ALA A 33 4.78 2.48 -3.69
N SER A 34 3.93 1.68 -3.02
CA SER A 34 2.77 2.20 -2.29
C SER A 34 3.19 3.08 -1.11
N LEU A 35 4.21 2.68 -0.35
CA LEU A 35 4.76 3.48 0.74
C LEU A 35 5.43 4.77 0.24
N GLU A 36 6.20 4.70 -0.83
CA GLU A 36 6.92 5.82 -1.41
C GLU A 36 5.96 6.87 -1.99
N SER A 37 4.93 6.45 -2.71
CA SER A 37 3.90 7.35 -3.23
C SER A 37 3.15 8.08 -2.12
N ARG A 38 2.81 7.39 -1.02
CA ARG A 38 2.20 8.01 0.16
C ARG A 38 3.13 9.04 0.80
N LYS A 39 4.41 8.71 0.97
CA LYS A 39 5.42 9.64 1.52
C LYS A 39 5.59 10.87 0.63
N PHE A 40 5.60 10.70 -0.69
CA PHE A 40 5.65 11.80 -1.65
C PHE A 40 4.43 12.72 -1.53
N VAL A 41 3.23 12.15 -1.56
CA VAL A 41 1.96 12.91 -1.47
C VAL A 41 1.85 13.65 -0.14
N VAL A 42 2.17 12.99 0.99
CA VAL A 42 2.19 13.62 2.31
C VAL A 42 3.29 14.69 2.42
N GLY A 43 4.41 14.52 1.73
CA GLY A 43 5.50 15.50 1.67
C GLY A 43 5.15 16.79 0.92
N LEU A 44 4.15 16.76 0.04
CA LEU A 44 3.63 17.94 -0.67
C LEU A 44 2.66 18.77 0.18
N TRP A 45 2.22 18.26 1.33
CA TRP A 45 1.31 18.96 2.21
C TRP A 45 2.05 20.06 3.01
N PRO A 46 1.53 21.30 3.06
CA PRO A 46 2.07 22.33 3.95
C PRO A 46 2.07 21.84 5.40
N SER A 47 3.06 22.27 6.21
CA SER A 47 3.22 21.81 7.60
C SER A 47 1.98 22.04 8.47
N TRP A 48 1.17 23.06 8.16
CA TRP A 48 -0.07 23.38 8.86
C TRP A 48 -1.28 22.50 8.48
N LEU A 49 -1.18 21.70 7.42
CA LEU A 49 -2.26 20.84 6.90
C LEU A 49 -1.82 19.37 6.77
N LYS A 50 -0.60 19.04 7.22
CA LYS A 50 -0.09 17.68 7.18
C LYS A 50 -1.01 16.76 7.99
N PRO A 51 -1.55 15.69 7.39
CA PRO A 51 -2.41 14.76 8.10
C PRO A 51 -1.65 14.08 9.25
N LYS A 52 -2.36 13.86 10.37
CA LYS A 52 -1.82 13.15 11.53
C LYS A 52 -1.45 11.71 11.13
N ASN A 53 -0.30 11.22 11.59
CA ASN A 53 0.10 9.83 11.37
C ASN A 53 -0.82 8.91 12.18
N THR A 54 -1.63 8.11 11.50
CA THR A 54 -2.56 7.16 12.14
C THR A 54 -1.88 5.86 12.54
N ASN A 55 -0.67 5.61 12.02
CA ASN A 55 0.07 4.37 12.21
C ASN A 55 1.12 4.47 13.32
N GLU A 56 1.23 5.61 14.02
CA GLU A 56 2.19 5.83 15.12
C GLU A 56 2.20 4.65 16.11
N ARG A 57 1.02 4.16 16.50
CA ARG A 57 0.88 3.03 17.43
C ARG A 57 1.47 1.72 16.90
N THR A 58 1.42 1.51 15.59
CA THR A 58 1.97 0.31 14.94
C THR A 58 3.48 0.46 14.75
N GLU A 59 3.96 1.65 14.42
CA GLU A 59 5.40 1.96 14.31
C GLU A 59 6.09 1.80 15.67
N GLU A 60 5.52 2.34 16.76
CA GLU A 60 6.02 2.15 18.12
C GLU A 60 6.03 0.69 18.58
N ALA A 61 5.03 -0.10 18.15
CA ALA A 61 4.99 -1.52 18.45
C ALA A 61 6.09 -2.27 17.70
N LEU A 62 6.29 -1.95 16.41
CA LEU A 62 7.35 -2.53 15.58
C LEU A 62 8.73 -2.21 16.15
N GLU A 63 9.02 -0.96 16.52
CA GLU A 63 10.31 -0.59 17.15
C GLU A 63 10.60 -1.43 18.41
N LYS A 64 9.58 -1.70 19.23
CA LYS A 64 9.71 -2.56 20.41
C LYS A 64 9.95 -4.03 20.08
N PHE A 65 9.43 -4.52 18.96
CA PHE A 65 9.68 -5.89 18.49
C PHE A 65 11.01 -6.03 17.74
N GLU A 66 11.49 -4.98 17.09
CA GLU A 66 12.74 -4.96 16.31
C GLU A 66 13.99 -4.67 17.17
N SER A 67 13.83 -4.15 18.39
CA SER A 67 14.90 -3.99 19.39
C SER A 67 14.85 -5.01 20.55
N PRO A 68 14.84 -6.34 20.32
CA PRO A 68 14.92 -7.35 21.39
C PRO A 68 16.34 -7.51 21.96
N GLY A 69 17.21 -6.49 21.88
CA GLY A 69 18.65 -6.57 22.16
C GLY A 69 19.25 -5.52 23.09
N GLU A 70 18.45 -4.65 23.72
CA GLU A 70 18.92 -3.70 24.75
C GLU A 70 18.27 -3.96 26.11
N THR A 71 18.32 -5.21 26.57
CA THR A 71 18.22 -5.52 28.00
C THR A 71 19.48 -6.28 28.39
N GLU A 72 20.25 -5.62 29.25
CA GLU A 72 21.43 -6.02 30.05
C GLU A 72 21.70 -7.52 30.23
#